data_AF-A0A352C3C7-F1
#
_entry.id   AF-A0A352C3C7-F1
#
_cell.length_a   1.000
_cell.length_b   1.000
_cell.length_c   1.000
_cell.angle_alpha   90.00
_cell.angle_beta   90.00
_cell.angle_gamma   90.00
#
_symmetry.space_group_name_H-M   'P 1'
#
loop_
_entity.id
_entity.type
_entity.pdbx_description
1 polymer ?
#
loop_
_entity_poly.entity_id
_entity_poly.type
_entity_poly.pdbx_seq_one_letter_code
_entity_poly.pdbx_strand_id
1 'polypeptide(L)'
;MTPLILHPTDTSQWYSLIIEAEAQINVNLNIDTESYLVFLLMRSSKSTLWLDSSVGMDFMHAMQHSGQIQKTMLIDVGDKSLLVSGFFPELAQKKRLDPNYFIQIGQIAYASVGSLPDEPQYQLYQGLSQQFLTLKTILHQARQLCSS
;
A
#
# COMPACT_ATOMS: atom_id res chain seq x y z
N MET A 1 -27.76 32.06 -4.29
CA MET A 1 -27.14 30.74 -4.59
C MET A 1 -25.92 30.63 -3.70
N THR A 2 -26.06 29.95 -2.56
CA THR A 2 -24.96 29.69 -1.63
C THR A 2 -24.04 28.65 -2.25
N PRO A 3 -22.72 28.90 -2.33
CA PRO A 3 -21.79 27.89 -2.80
C PRO A 3 -21.85 26.69 -1.84
N LEU A 4 -22.00 25.49 -2.40
CA LEU A 4 -21.85 24.25 -1.65
C LEU A 4 -20.41 24.20 -1.16
N ILE A 5 -20.19 24.53 0.11
CA ILE A 5 -18.93 24.25 0.79
C ILE A 5 -18.96 22.74 1.06
N LEU A 6 -18.44 21.98 0.09
CA LEU A 6 -18.05 20.60 0.32
C LEU A 6 -16.89 20.66 1.32
N HIS A 7 -17.16 20.35 2.59
CA HIS A 7 -16.10 19.98 3.51
C HIS A 7 -15.42 18.75 2.88
N PRO A 8 -14.11 18.81 2.54
CA PRO A 8 -13.44 17.67 1.96
C PRO A 8 -13.58 16.52 2.94
N THR A 9 -14.14 15.40 2.50
CA THR A 9 -14.06 14.16 3.27
C THR A 9 -12.61 13.73 3.29
N ASP A 10 -12.15 13.07 4.36
CA ASP A 10 -10.75 12.57 4.42
C ASP A 10 -10.38 11.77 3.16
N THR A 11 -11.34 11.04 2.59
CA THR A 11 -11.19 10.31 1.32
C THR A 11 -10.89 11.21 0.13
N SER A 12 -11.53 12.38 -0.01
CA SER A 12 -11.26 13.27 -1.15
C SER A 12 -9.84 13.86 -1.09
N GLN A 13 -9.30 14.06 0.11
CA GLN A 13 -7.93 14.53 0.28
C GLN A 13 -6.90 13.47 -0.14
N TRP A 14 -7.07 12.23 0.34
CA TRP A 14 -6.20 11.13 -0.08
C TRP A 14 -6.31 10.84 -1.58
N TYR A 15 -7.51 10.96 -2.13
CA TYR A 15 -7.75 10.84 -3.56
C TYR A 15 -6.94 11.88 -4.36
N SER A 16 -7.12 13.17 -4.07
CA SER A 16 -6.38 14.25 -4.73
C SER A 16 -4.87 14.06 -4.62
N LEU A 17 -4.38 13.61 -3.46
CA LEU A 17 -2.97 13.37 -3.24
C LEU A 17 -2.39 12.29 -4.17
N ILE A 18 -3.10 11.18 -4.36
CA ILE A 18 -2.66 10.11 -5.27
C ILE A 18 -2.67 10.61 -6.72
N ILE A 19 -3.73 11.31 -7.14
CA ILE A 19 -3.83 11.89 -8.48
C ILE A 19 -2.70 12.88 -8.77
N GLU A 20 -2.39 13.77 -7.82
CA GLU A 20 -1.28 14.72 -7.96
C GLU A 20 0.08 14.00 -8.04
N ALA A 21 0.28 12.95 -7.23
CA ALA A 21 1.49 12.14 -7.28
C ALA A 21 1.66 11.41 -8.62
N GLU A 22 0.60 10.81 -9.14
CA GLU A 22 0.56 10.17 -10.45
C GLU A 22 0.90 11.13 -11.58
N ALA A 23 0.31 12.34 -11.55
CA ALA A 23 0.57 13.38 -12.53
C ALA A 23 2.04 13.82 -12.54
N GLN A 24 2.67 13.93 -11.37
CA GLN A 24 4.09 14.34 -11.27
C GLN A 24 5.07 13.31 -11.82
N ILE A 25 4.73 12.03 -11.75
CA ILE A 25 5.58 10.95 -12.26
C ILE A 25 5.12 10.42 -13.64
N ASN A 26 4.11 11.04 -14.24
CA ASN A 26 3.53 10.69 -15.54
C ASN A 26 3.10 9.21 -15.63
N VAL A 27 2.42 8.74 -14.59
CA VAL A 27 1.82 7.40 -14.51
C VAL A 27 0.31 7.54 -14.37
N ASN A 28 -0.44 6.54 -14.82
CA ASN A 28 -1.88 6.44 -14.60
C ASN A 28 -2.21 5.00 -14.19
N LEU A 29 -2.68 4.82 -12.95
CA LEU A 29 -3.14 3.54 -12.44
C LEU A 29 -4.55 3.25 -12.93
N ASN A 30 -4.91 1.97 -12.96
CA ASN A 30 -6.33 1.62 -13.08
C ASN A 30 -7.09 2.01 -11.82
N ILE A 31 -8.40 2.18 -11.96
CA ILE A 31 -9.28 2.69 -10.89
C ILE A 31 -9.26 1.83 -9.63
N ASP A 32 -9.11 0.51 -9.76
CA ASP A 32 -9.08 -0.43 -8.63
C ASP A 32 -7.79 -0.25 -7.81
N THR A 33 -6.65 -0.09 -8.51
CA THR A 33 -5.33 0.09 -7.89
C THR A 33 -5.21 1.48 -7.25
N GLU A 34 -5.69 2.52 -7.93
CA GLU A 34 -5.79 3.88 -7.39
C GLU A 34 -6.64 3.90 -6.11
N SER A 35 -7.86 3.35 -6.18
CA SER A 35 -8.76 3.24 -5.02
C SER A 35 -8.10 2.47 -3.88
N TYR A 36 -7.38 1.40 -4.18
CA TYR A 36 -6.63 0.64 -3.18
C TYR A 36 -5.61 1.50 -2.43
N LEU A 37 -4.80 2.29 -3.14
CA LEU A 37 -3.82 3.20 -2.51
C LEU A 37 -4.49 4.25 -1.64
N VAL A 38 -5.61 4.82 -2.08
CA VAL A 38 -6.39 5.80 -1.31
C VAL A 38 -6.87 5.18 0.01
N PHE A 39 -7.47 4.00 -0.03
CA PHE A 39 -7.93 3.31 1.18
C PHE A 39 -6.77 2.85 2.07
N LEU A 40 -5.64 2.45 1.49
CA LEU A 40 -4.43 2.09 2.22
C LEU A 40 -3.91 3.27 3.05
N LEU A 41 -3.80 4.46 2.43
CA LEU A 41 -3.39 5.68 3.12
C LEU A 41 -4.39 6.08 4.20
N MET A 42 -5.69 6.08 3.88
CA MET A 42 -6.75 6.40 4.83
C MET A 42 -6.78 5.46 6.05
N ARG A 43 -6.44 4.17 5.87
CA ARG A 43 -6.32 3.22 6.98
C ARG A 43 -5.05 3.47 7.79
N SER A 44 -3.94 3.78 7.13
CA SER A 44 -2.65 4.04 7.79
C SER A 44 -2.63 5.34 8.61
N SER A 45 -3.40 6.35 8.21
CA SER A 45 -3.49 7.62 8.93
C SER A 45 -4.18 7.50 10.30
N LYS A 46 -5.01 6.48 10.49
CA LYS A 46 -5.70 6.21 11.76
C LYS A 46 -4.78 5.57 12.80
N SER A 47 -3.76 4.83 12.39
CA SER A 47 -2.78 4.21 13.27
C SER A 47 -1.58 3.71 12.45
N THR A 48 -0.37 4.02 12.89
CA THR A 48 0.88 3.51 12.31
C THR A 48 1.54 2.41 13.15
N LEU A 49 0.98 2.10 14.34
CA LEU A 49 1.56 1.14 15.28
C LEU A 49 1.70 -0.28 14.71
N TRP A 50 0.86 -0.65 13.74
CA TRP A 50 0.90 -1.96 13.08
C TRP A 50 2.05 -2.10 12.07
N LEU A 51 2.73 -1.01 11.70
CA LEU A 51 3.89 -1.00 10.81
C LEU A 51 5.20 -1.41 11.51
N ASP A 52 5.20 -1.49 12.85
CA ASP A 52 6.41 -1.79 13.63
C ASP A 52 6.76 -3.29 13.68
N SER A 53 5.89 -4.19 13.20
CA SER A 53 6.18 -5.63 13.17
C SER A 53 7.26 -6.02 12.14
N SER A 54 7.77 -7.25 12.23
CA SER A 54 8.73 -7.81 11.27
C SER A 54 7.96 -8.46 10.13
N VAL A 55 7.90 -7.79 8.97
CA VAL A 55 7.17 -8.29 7.79
C VAL A 55 7.64 -9.68 7.34
N GLY A 56 8.91 -10.02 7.55
CA GLY A 56 9.46 -11.37 7.32
C GLY A 56 8.81 -12.44 8.18
N MET A 57 8.70 -12.18 9.49
CA MET A 57 8.07 -13.11 10.42
C MET A 57 6.56 -13.18 10.19
N ASP A 58 5.92 -12.05 9.92
CA ASP A 58 4.50 -11.99 9.59
C ASP A 58 4.19 -12.80 8.32
N PHE A 59 5.05 -12.73 7.30
CA PHE A 59 4.94 -13.53 6.09
C PHE A 59 5.09 -15.03 6.38
N MET A 60 6.14 -15.42 7.12
CA MET A 60 6.35 -16.82 7.49
C MET A 60 5.15 -17.37 8.28
N HIS A 61 4.61 -16.59 9.20
CA HIS A 61 3.42 -16.96 9.97
C HIS A 61 2.18 -17.07 9.08
N ALA A 62 1.99 -16.16 8.12
CA ALA A 62 0.90 -16.23 7.15
C ALA A 62 0.93 -17.55 6.35
N MET A 63 2.12 -18.00 5.95
CA MET A 63 2.32 -19.25 5.22
C MET A 63 1.99 -20.52 6.03
N GLN A 64 1.83 -20.40 7.35
CA GLN A 64 1.40 -21.51 8.21
C GLN A 64 -0.12 -21.60 8.36
N HIS A 65 -0.86 -20.64 7.80
CA HIS A 65 -2.32 -20.61 7.81
C HIS A 65 -2.90 -20.91 6.42
N SER A 66 -4.21 -21.07 6.36
CA SER A 66 -4.97 -21.28 5.11
C SER A 66 -6.24 -20.43 5.07
N GLY A 67 -6.78 -20.24 3.87
CA GLY A 67 -8.05 -19.55 3.65
C GLY A 67 -8.01 -18.07 4.05
N GLN A 68 -9.09 -17.58 4.66
CA GLN A 68 -9.24 -16.16 4.94
C GLN A 68 -8.18 -15.58 5.88
N ILE A 69 -7.69 -16.37 6.84
CA ILE A 69 -6.64 -15.92 7.78
C ILE A 69 -5.33 -15.68 7.01
N GLN A 70 -4.91 -16.65 6.20
CA GLN A 70 -3.71 -16.52 5.37
C GLN A 70 -3.81 -15.30 4.45
N LYS A 71 -4.96 -15.15 3.76
CA LYS A 71 -5.23 -13.99 2.90
C LYS A 71 -5.02 -12.67 3.64
N THR A 72 -5.72 -12.47 4.76
CA THR A 72 -5.64 -11.22 5.53
C THR A 72 -4.20 -10.92 5.97
N MET A 73 -3.48 -11.94 6.45
CA MET A 73 -2.10 -11.76 6.88
C MET A 73 -1.15 -11.41 5.72
N LEU A 74 -1.32 -12.03 4.56
CA LEU A 74 -0.52 -11.71 3.37
C LEU A 74 -0.81 -10.31 2.85
N ILE A 75 -2.08 -9.87 2.85
CA ILE A 75 -2.46 -8.49 2.53
C ILE A 75 -1.75 -7.51 3.48
N ASP A 76 -1.81 -7.78 4.79
CA ASP A 76 -1.15 -6.95 5.79
C ASP A 76 0.37 -6.87 5.56
N VAL A 77 1.03 -7.99 5.20
CA VAL A 77 2.46 -8.01 4.85
C VAL A 77 2.74 -7.13 3.62
N GLY A 78 1.94 -7.27 2.56
CA GLY A 78 2.06 -6.47 1.34
C GLY A 78 1.91 -4.97 1.62
N ASP A 79 0.86 -4.62 2.36
CA ASP A 79 0.51 -3.24 2.71
C ASP A 79 1.56 -2.57 3.60
N LYS A 80 2.02 -3.27 4.65
CA LYS A 80 3.12 -2.80 5.50
C LYS A 80 4.37 -2.54 4.68
N SER A 81 4.71 -3.48 3.80
CA SER A 81 5.91 -3.40 2.98
C SER A 81 5.85 -2.24 2.00
N LEU A 82 4.70 -2.02 1.38
CA LEU A 82 4.47 -0.93 0.44
C LEU A 82 4.52 0.43 1.15
N LEU A 83 3.86 0.55 2.30
CA LEU A 83 3.87 1.77 3.12
C LEU A 83 5.28 2.08 3.65
N VAL A 84 5.99 1.10 4.20
CA VAL A 84 7.34 1.31 4.75
C VAL A 84 8.35 1.64 3.66
N SER A 85 8.23 1.05 2.46
CA SER A 85 9.16 1.35 1.36
C SER A 85 8.84 2.64 0.59
N GLY A 86 7.59 3.10 0.59
CA GLY A 86 7.14 4.28 -0.15
C GLY A 86 6.84 5.49 0.74
N PHE A 87 5.80 5.38 1.59
CA PHE A 87 5.21 6.51 2.32
C PHE A 87 5.87 6.79 3.69
N PHE A 88 6.43 5.78 4.36
CA PHE A 88 7.10 5.90 5.66
C PHE A 88 8.53 5.31 5.65
N PRO A 89 9.42 5.77 4.74
CA PRO A 89 10.78 5.23 4.60
C PRO A 89 11.66 5.39 5.85
N GLU A 90 11.32 6.28 6.78
CA GLU A 90 12.01 6.43 8.07
C GLU A 90 11.92 5.15 8.90
N LEU A 91 10.83 4.40 8.79
CA LEU A 91 10.65 3.14 9.53
C LEU A 91 11.64 2.07 9.04
N ALA A 92 11.92 2.02 7.74
CA ALA A 92 12.95 1.16 7.18
C ALA A 92 14.35 1.55 7.70
N GLN A 93 14.65 2.85 7.70
CA GLN A 93 15.93 3.39 8.18
C GLN A 93 16.14 3.09 9.67
N LYS A 94 15.11 3.26 10.50
CA LYS A 94 15.15 2.95 11.94
C LYS A 94 15.45 1.46 12.19
N LYS A 95 14.94 0.57 11.33
CA LYS A 95 15.20 -0.88 11.38
C LYS A 95 16.55 -1.27 10.76
N ARG A 96 17.27 -0.34 10.11
CA ARG A 96 18.55 -0.58 9.38
C ARG A 96 18.46 -1.71 8.35
N LEU A 97 17.28 -1.85 7.73
CA LEU A 97 17.05 -2.85 6.68
C LEU A 97 17.15 -2.18 5.31
N ASP A 98 17.68 -2.92 4.34
CA ASP A 98 17.72 -2.49 2.94
C ASP A 98 16.28 -2.24 2.43
N PRO A 99 15.96 -1.08 1.82
CA PRO A 99 14.65 -0.85 1.20
C PRO A 99 14.21 -1.97 0.24
N ASN A 100 15.14 -2.64 -0.44
CA ASN A 100 14.86 -3.77 -1.32
C ASN A 100 14.23 -4.97 -0.60
N TYR A 101 14.51 -5.14 0.70
CA TYR A 101 13.88 -6.18 1.51
C TYR A 101 12.36 -6.03 1.54
N PHE A 102 11.87 -4.81 1.77
CA PHE A 102 10.43 -4.52 1.79
C PHE A 102 9.81 -4.65 0.40
N ILE A 103 10.54 -4.26 -0.66
CA ILE A 103 10.06 -4.44 -2.03
C ILE A 103 9.84 -5.92 -2.34
N GLN A 104 10.85 -6.76 -2.11
CA GLN A 104 10.78 -8.18 -2.43
C GLN A 104 9.66 -8.89 -1.65
N ILE A 105 9.61 -8.68 -0.33
CA ILE A 105 8.61 -9.36 0.49
C ILE A 105 7.18 -8.86 0.21
N GLY A 106 7.00 -7.57 -0.09
CA GLY A 106 5.70 -7.03 -0.46
C GLY A 106 5.19 -7.58 -1.79
N GLN A 107 6.07 -7.70 -2.79
CA GLN A 107 5.75 -8.34 -4.06
C GLN A 107 5.31 -9.79 -3.87
N ILE A 108 6.11 -10.59 -3.14
CA ILE A 108 5.79 -11.99 -2.88
C ILE A 108 4.48 -12.13 -2.12
N ALA A 109 4.21 -11.25 -1.15
CA ALA A 109 2.99 -11.28 -0.36
C ALA A 109 1.74 -11.04 -1.23
N TYR A 110 1.72 -9.99 -2.04
CA TYR A 110 0.60 -9.74 -2.95
C TYR A 110 0.46 -10.83 -4.03
N ALA A 111 1.57 -11.31 -4.59
CA ALA A 111 1.54 -12.44 -5.54
C ALA A 111 0.95 -13.70 -4.90
N SER A 112 1.25 -13.94 -3.62
CA SER A 112 0.71 -15.07 -2.86
C SER A 112 -0.79 -14.94 -2.66
N VAL A 113 -1.30 -13.74 -2.34
CA VAL A 113 -2.77 -13.50 -2.28
C VAL A 113 -3.42 -13.76 -3.63
N GLY A 114 -2.87 -13.20 -4.70
CA GLY A 114 -3.38 -13.40 -6.06
C GLY A 114 -3.20 -14.81 -6.62
N SER A 115 -2.59 -15.72 -5.86
CA SER A 115 -2.45 -17.14 -6.19
C SER A 115 -3.29 -18.06 -5.29
N LEU A 116 -4.02 -17.50 -4.32
CA LEU A 116 -4.93 -18.27 -3.48
C LEU A 116 -6.10 -18.82 -4.32
N PRO A 117 -6.57 -20.05 -4.05
CA PRO A 117 -7.75 -20.60 -4.71
C PRO A 117 -8.97 -19.70 -4.49
N ASP A 118 -9.78 -19.53 -5.54
CA ASP A 118 -11.04 -18.79 -5.51
C ASP A 118 -10.93 -17.32 -5.08
N GLU A 119 -9.75 -16.69 -5.18
CA GLU A 119 -9.57 -15.28 -4.85
C GLU A 119 -10.28 -14.38 -5.89
N PRO A 120 -11.39 -13.70 -5.54
CA PRO A 120 -12.16 -12.91 -6.52
C PRO A 120 -11.38 -11.69 -7.03
N GLN A 121 -10.45 -11.16 -6.23
CA GLN A 121 -9.66 -9.97 -6.57
C GLN A 121 -8.24 -10.34 -7.04
N TYR A 122 -8.03 -11.54 -7.59
CA TYR A 122 -6.69 -12.03 -7.95
C TYR A 122 -5.95 -11.05 -8.89
N GLN A 123 -6.65 -10.43 -9.84
CA GLN A 123 -6.06 -9.47 -10.78
C GLN A 123 -5.54 -8.22 -10.09
N LEU A 124 -6.26 -7.71 -9.09
CA LEU A 124 -5.83 -6.58 -8.29
C LEU A 124 -4.51 -6.93 -7.58
N TYR A 125 -4.46 -8.03 -6.84
CA TYR A 125 -3.26 -8.41 -6.09
C TYR A 125 -2.06 -8.77 -6.98
N GLN A 126 -2.29 -9.43 -8.13
CA GLN A 126 -1.24 -9.62 -9.14
C GLN A 126 -0.74 -8.28 -9.68
N GLY A 127 -1.65 -7.33 -9.95
CA GLY A 127 -1.31 -5.97 -10.34
C GLY A 127 -0.48 -5.23 -9.29
N LEU A 128 -0.86 -5.32 -8.00
CA LEU A 128 -0.13 -4.73 -6.88
C LEU A 128 1.29 -5.30 -6.77
N SER A 129 1.45 -6.61 -6.97
CA SER A 129 2.77 -7.26 -7.00
C SER A 129 3.62 -6.80 -8.19
N GLN A 130 3.07 -6.84 -9.40
CA GLN A 130 3.81 -6.53 -10.63
C GLN A 130 4.20 -5.05 -10.70
N GLN A 131 3.32 -4.16 -10.24
CA GLN A 131 3.51 -2.71 -10.28
C GLN A 131 4.10 -2.14 -8.99
N PHE A 132 4.56 -2.99 -8.06
CA PHE A 132 4.96 -2.57 -6.71
C PHE A 132 5.94 -1.38 -6.69
N LEU A 133 6.95 -1.38 -7.57
CA LEU A 133 7.90 -0.26 -7.67
C LEU A 133 7.24 1.05 -8.08
N THR A 134 6.29 0.99 -9.01
CA THR A 134 5.49 2.14 -9.43
C THR A 134 4.64 2.65 -8.26
N LEU A 135 3.93 1.75 -7.56
CA LEU A 135 3.10 2.10 -6.41
C LEU A 135 3.92 2.71 -5.27
N LYS A 136 5.09 2.13 -4.98
CA LYS A 136 6.07 2.70 -4.03
C LYS A 136 6.47 4.11 -4.44
N THR A 137 6.74 4.35 -5.72
CA THR A 137 7.14 5.66 -6.24
C THR A 137 6.01 6.68 -6.12
N ILE A 138 4.77 6.31 -6.46
CA ILE A 138 3.57 7.13 -6.24
C ILE A 138 3.44 7.50 -4.77
N LEU A 139 3.51 6.52 -3.86
CA LEU A 139 3.39 6.76 -2.42
C LEU A 139 4.52 7.62 -1.88
N HIS A 140 5.74 7.46 -2.39
CA HIS A 140 6.85 8.33 -2.04
C HIS A 140 6.57 9.78 -2.48
N GLN A 141 6.05 9.98 -3.69
CA GLN A 141 5.74 11.31 -4.20
C GLN A 141 4.57 11.95 -3.44
N ALA A 142 3.50 11.19 -3.19
CA ALA A 142 2.38 11.60 -2.36
C ALA A 142 2.84 12.10 -0.99
N ARG A 143 3.81 11.41 -0.38
CA ARG A 143 4.40 11.83 0.89
C ARG A 143 5.10 13.19 0.80
N GLN A 144 5.90 13.42 -0.24
CA GLN A 144 6.58 14.71 -0.46
C GLN A 144 5.57 15.86 -0.59
N LEU A 145 4.43 15.61 -1.26
CA LEU A 145 3.36 16.59 -1.44
C LEU A 145 2.64 16.92 -0.12
N CYS A 146 2.42 15.94 0.76
CA CYS A 146 1.85 16.21 2.09
C CYS A 146 2.78 16.99 3.02
N SER A 147 4.09 16.91 2.81
CA SER A 147 5.09 17.61 3.63
C SER A 147 5.50 18.99 3.10
N SER A 148 4.98 19.39 1.95
CA SER A 148 5.25 20.69 1.29
C SER A 148 4.25 21.76 1.73
#